data_AF-A0A2N5Z6K6-F1
#
_entry.id   AF-A0A2N5Z6K6-F1
#
_cell.length_a   1.000
_cell.length_b   1.000
_cell.length_c   1.000
_cell.angle_alpha   90.00
_cell.angle_beta   90.00
_cell.angle_gamma   90.00
#
_symmetry.space_group_name_H-M   'P 1'
#
loop_
_entity.id
_entity.type
_entity.pdbx_description
1 polymer ?
#
loop_
_entity_poly.entity_id
_entity_poly.type
_entity_poly.pdbx_seq_one_letter_code
_entity_poly.pdbx_strand_id
1 'polypeptide(L)'
;KGQYTFEEKKLYAKHYEHENPLYPRVFISQLKTKEFSKFLQEIVKNIIDEIPTKKLNSESLVYSGILWSTPSLEVYNQLKEESEYAGWLYVNGFRANHFTVSINNLDNYTSIESVNQLLKDNGFKLNDSGGEIKGTPEELLEQSSIKAGLVKRSFKEGSYEITGCYYEFAKRYPDEDGKLYSGFIAKSADKIFESTDAS
;
A
#
# COMPACT_ATOMS: atom_id res chain seq x y z
N LYS A 1 5.70 1.30 -16.54
CA LYS A 1 4.78 1.87 -17.55
C LYS A 1 4.42 3.30 -17.18
N GLY A 2 3.86 3.56 -16.00
CA GLY A 2 3.60 4.90 -15.47
C GLY A 2 4.59 5.31 -14.38
N GLN A 3 4.67 6.62 -14.15
CA GLN A 3 5.40 7.24 -13.04
C GLN A 3 4.46 8.19 -12.30
N TYR A 4 4.55 8.20 -10.98
CA TYR A 4 3.64 8.96 -10.10
C TYR A 4 4.43 9.67 -9.02
N THR A 5 4.02 10.89 -8.70
CA THR A 5 4.59 11.65 -7.59
C THR A 5 3.45 12.05 -6.65
N PHE A 6 3.65 11.81 -5.36
CA PHE A 6 2.74 12.20 -4.29
C PHE A 6 3.45 13.25 -3.46
N GLU A 7 3.21 14.52 -3.73
CA GLU A 7 3.99 15.61 -3.10
C GLU A 7 3.71 15.71 -1.60
N GLU A 8 2.45 15.59 -1.17
CA GLU A 8 2.09 15.65 0.25
C GLU A 8 2.71 14.51 1.06
N LYS A 9 2.64 13.28 0.54
CA LYS A 9 3.24 12.09 1.16
C LYS A 9 4.74 11.95 0.87
N LYS A 10 5.33 12.84 0.06
CA LYS A 10 6.73 12.83 -0.39
C LYS A 10 7.16 11.47 -0.94
N LEU A 11 6.31 10.89 -1.80
CA LEU A 11 6.55 9.60 -2.45
C LEU A 11 6.79 9.76 -3.95
N TYR A 12 7.60 8.84 -4.48
CA TYR A 12 7.69 8.56 -5.90
C TYR A 12 7.28 7.12 -6.15
N ALA A 13 6.55 6.85 -7.22
CA ALA A 13 6.15 5.49 -7.56
C ALA A 13 6.25 5.19 -9.05
N LYS A 14 6.39 3.90 -9.35
CA LYS A 14 6.27 3.33 -10.70
C LYS A 14 5.36 2.12 -10.64
N HIS A 15 4.60 1.92 -11.71
CA HIS A 15 3.90 0.66 -11.92
C HIS A 15 4.49 -0.14 -13.08
N TYR A 16 4.38 -1.45 -12.96
CA TYR A 16 4.90 -2.44 -13.89
C TYR A 16 3.76 -3.37 -14.28
N GLU A 17 3.82 -3.83 -15.53
CA GLU A 17 2.82 -4.70 -16.14
C GLU A 17 3.56 -5.85 -16.79
N HIS A 18 3.00 -7.05 -16.66
CA HIS A 18 3.47 -8.22 -17.38
C HIS A 18 2.72 -8.34 -18.70
N GLU A 19 3.32 -8.97 -19.72
CA GLU A 19 2.69 -9.15 -21.03
C GLU A 19 1.41 -9.99 -20.96
N ASN A 20 1.40 -11.00 -20.08
CA ASN A 20 0.20 -11.75 -19.73
C ASN A 20 -0.76 -10.87 -18.88
N PRO A 21 -1.95 -10.51 -19.39
CA PRO A 21 -2.89 -9.63 -18.70
C PRO A 21 -3.57 -10.27 -17.47
N LEU A 22 -3.42 -11.58 -17.27
CA LEU A 22 -3.92 -12.28 -16.08
C LEU A 22 -3.00 -12.10 -14.87
N TYR A 23 -1.74 -11.67 -15.08
CA TYR A 23 -0.81 -11.44 -13.99
C TYR A 23 -1.04 -10.08 -13.34
N PRO A 24 -0.82 -9.97 -12.01
CA PRO A 24 -1.07 -8.72 -11.31
C PRO A 24 -0.14 -7.62 -11.83
N ARG A 25 -0.69 -6.41 -11.90
CA ARG A 25 0.12 -5.20 -12.03
C ARG A 25 0.88 -5.00 -10.72
N VAL A 26 2.12 -4.52 -10.81
CA VAL A 26 2.96 -4.28 -9.63
C VAL A 26 3.15 -2.79 -9.46
N PHE A 27 2.71 -2.24 -8.33
CA PHE A 27 2.93 -0.84 -7.96
C PHE A 27 4.03 -0.78 -6.90
N ILE A 28 5.10 -0.04 -7.17
CA ILE A 28 6.23 0.13 -6.24
C ILE A 28 6.41 1.61 -5.97
N SER A 29 6.25 2.01 -4.72
CA SER A 29 6.55 3.37 -4.24
C SER A 29 7.80 3.38 -3.38
N GLN A 30 8.41 4.57 -3.27
CA GLN A 30 9.56 4.85 -2.43
C GLN A 30 9.41 6.21 -1.77
N LEU A 31 9.93 6.32 -0.55
CA LEU A 31 10.01 7.56 0.19
C LEU A 31 11.11 8.46 -0.38
N LYS A 32 10.83 9.75 -0.61
CA LYS A 32 11.83 10.76 -0.93
C LYS A 32 12.53 11.22 0.35
N THR A 33 13.39 10.36 0.92
CA THR A 33 13.98 10.53 2.27
C THR A 33 14.65 11.88 2.52
N LYS A 34 15.22 12.51 1.49
CA LYS A 34 15.86 13.85 1.58
C LYS A 34 14.89 14.99 1.94
N GLU A 35 13.58 14.76 1.81
CA GLU A 35 12.54 15.73 2.12
C GLU A 35 12.03 15.61 3.58
N PHE A 36 12.65 14.75 4.39
CA PHE A 36 12.28 14.49 5.78
C PHE A 36 13.38 14.96 6.76
N SER A 37 13.07 14.89 8.05
CA SER A 37 13.96 15.25 9.15
C SER A 37 15.28 14.47 9.12
N LYS A 38 16.31 15.02 9.76
CA LYS A 38 17.59 14.31 9.93
C LYS A 38 17.40 13.00 10.70
N PHE A 39 16.49 12.99 11.68
CA PHE A 39 16.15 11.80 12.44
C PHE A 39 15.66 10.67 11.51
N LEU A 40 14.64 10.93 10.67
CA LEU A 40 14.14 9.91 9.75
C LEU A 40 15.23 9.44 8.78
N GLN A 41 16.01 10.37 8.23
CA GLN A 41 17.12 10.04 7.33
C GLN A 41 18.17 9.13 7.99
N GLU A 42 18.54 9.41 9.25
CA GLU A 42 19.47 8.60 10.04
C GLU A 42 18.90 7.20 10.33
N ILE A 43 17.62 7.10 10.71
CA ILE A 43 16.97 5.81 10.92
C ILE A 43 16.94 5.00 9.61
N VAL A 44 16.56 5.61 8.49
CA VAL A 44 16.56 4.93 7.18
C VAL A 44 17.95 4.47 6.78
N LYS A 45 18.99 5.28 7.02
CA LYS A 45 20.37 4.88 6.76
C LYS A 45 20.77 3.67 7.61
N ASN A 46 20.47 3.70 8.91
CA ASN A 46 20.81 2.62 9.83
C ASN A 46 20.14 1.30 9.43
N ILE A 47 18.84 1.31 9.10
CA ILE A 47 18.15 0.08 8.67
C ILE A 47 18.73 -0.46 7.35
N ILE A 48 19.15 0.40 6.42
CA ILE A 48 19.76 -0.02 5.15
C ILE A 48 21.13 -0.64 5.39
N ASP A 49 21.94 -0.02 6.27
CA ASP A 49 23.28 -0.49 6.62
C ASP A 49 23.25 -1.90 7.28
N GLU A 50 22.12 -2.29 7.89
CA GLU A 50 21.91 -3.63 8.47
C GLU A 50 21.50 -4.70 7.44
N ILE A 51 20.99 -4.33 6.26
CA ILE A 51 20.50 -5.30 5.28
C ILE A 51 21.69 -6.09 4.68
N PRO A 52 21.73 -7.43 4.80
CA PRO A 52 22.81 -8.21 4.22
C PRO A 52 22.85 -8.05 2.70
N THR A 53 23.99 -7.68 2.12
CA THR A 53 24.13 -7.44 0.67
C THR A 53 23.64 -8.62 -0.17
N LYS A 54 23.86 -9.86 0.29
CA LYS A 54 23.37 -11.09 -0.36
C LYS A 54 21.84 -11.18 -0.48
N LYS A 55 21.09 -10.45 0.36
CA LYS A 55 19.62 -10.39 0.32
C LYS A 55 19.10 -9.37 -0.68
N LEU A 56 19.88 -8.35 -1.04
CA LEU A 56 19.45 -7.28 -1.96
C LEU A 56 19.13 -7.80 -3.37
N ASN A 57 19.78 -8.89 -3.79
CA ASN A 57 19.56 -9.53 -5.10
C ASN A 57 18.72 -10.82 -5.02
N SER A 58 18.08 -11.09 -3.87
CA SER A 58 17.28 -12.29 -3.69
C SER A 58 15.88 -12.10 -4.27
N GLU A 59 15.38 -13.11 -5.00
CA GLU A 59 13.95 -13.17 -5.40
C GLU A 59 13.02 -13.12 -4.18
N SER A 60 13.53 -13.57 -3.02
CA SER A 60 12.78 -13.54 -1.78
C SER A 60 12.66 -12.17 -1.13
N LEU A 61 13.38 -11.16 -1.61
CA LEU A 61 13.46 -9.86 -0.94
C LEU A 61 12.06 -9.30 -0.67
N VAL A 62 11.19 -9.32 -1.68
CA VAL A 62 9.84 -8.75 -1.64
C VAL A 62 8.87 -9.40 -0.63
N TYR A 63 9.25 -10.51 -0.01
CA TYR A 63 8.49 -11.17 1.06
C TYR A 63 9.36 -11.56 2.26
N SER A 64 10.54 -10.97 2.40
CA SER A 64 11.48 -11.28 3.50
C SER A 64 11.10 -10.64 4.84
N GLY A 65 10.16 -9.69 4.85
CA GLY A 65 9.81 -8.93 6.04
C GLY A 65 10.98 -8.03 6.48
N ILE A 66 11.17 -7.92 7.79
CA ILE A 66 12.25 -7.13 8.38
C ILE A 66 13.60 -7.82 8.14
N LEU A 67 14.56 -7.05 7.62
CA LEU A 67 15.95 -7.49 7.41
C LEU A 67 16.95 -6.71 8.29
N TRP A 68 16.44 -5.96 9.26
CA TRP A 68 17.18 -5.21 10.26
C TRP A 68 16.83 -5.69 11.67
N SER A 69 17.41 -5.08 12.69
CA SER A 69 17.16 -5.38 14.10
C SER A 69 15.70 -5.16 14.50
N THR A 70 15.28 -5.77 15.62
CA THR A 70 13.93 -5.60 16.17
C THR A 70 13.58 -4.11 16.32
N PRO A 71 12.45 -3.65 15.75
CA PRO A 71 12.01 -2.25 15.84
C PRO A 71 11.87 -1.74 17.28
N SER A 72 12.14 -0.46 17.52
CA SER A 72 11.77 0.22 18.77
C SER A 72 10.40 0.88 18.61
N LEU A 73 9.56 0.76 19.64
CA LEU A 73 8.25 1.39 19.66
C LEU A 73 8.36 2.92 19.63
N GLU A 74 9.34 3.48 20.33
CA GLU A 74 9.60 4.92 20.34
C GLU A 74 9.96 5.42 18.93
N VAL A 75 10.91 4.75 18.27
CA VAL A 75 11.31 5.08 16.89
C VAL A 75 10.13 4.92 15.93
N TYR A 76 9.34 3.86 16.07
CA TYR A 76 8.14 3.65 15.26
C TYR A 76 7.15 4.81 15.40
N ASN A 77 6.86 5.27 16.63
CA ASN A 77 5.94 6.37 16.86
C ASN A 77 6.46 7.68 16.26
N GLN A 78 7.75 8.00 16.42
CA GLN A 78 8.34 9.19 15.82
C GLN A 78 8.34 9.14 14.29
N LEU A 79 8.68 7.98 13.70
CA LEU A 79 8.60 7.80 12.25
C LEU A 79 7.17 7.95 11.75
N LYS A 80 6.20 7.35 12.45
CA LYS A 80 4.78 7.40 12.08
C LYS A 80 4.23 8.82 12.14
N GLU A 81 4.59 9.59 13.16
CA GLU A 81 4.20 11.00 13.31
C GLU A 81 4.65 11.85 12.11
N GLU A 82 5.86 11.58 11.60
CA GLU A 82 6.39 12.30 10.43
C GLU A 82 5.92 11.70 9.09
N SER A 83 5.79 10.37 9.03
CA SER A 83 5.43 9.60 7.85
C SER A 83 4.90 8.22 8.22
N GLU A 84 3.58 8.05 8.10
CA GLU A 84 2.91 6.74 8.25
C GLU A 84 3.56 5.67 7.36
N TYR A 85 3.99 6.04 6.15
CA TYR A 85 4.71 5.17 5.22
C TYR A 85 6.03 4.67 5.83
N ALA A 86 6.84 5.58 6.40
CA ALA A 86 8.11 5.23 7.02
C ALA A 86 7.89 4.33 8.25
N GLY A 87 6.92 4.69 9.11
CA GLY A 87 6.52 3.89 10.26
C GLY A 87 6.07 2.48 9.85
N TRP A 88 5.21 2.37 8.83
CA TRP A 88 4.72 1.08 8.32
C TRP A 88 5.85 0.22 7.78
N LEU A 89 6.74 0.78 6.95
CA LEU A 89 7.89 0.04 6.40
C LEU A 89 8.82 -0.43 7.51
N TYR A 90 9.09 0.40 8.52
CA TYR A 90 10.00 0.10 9.64
C TYR A 90 9.60 -1.15 10.43
N VAL A 91 8.29 -1.41 10.56
CA VAL A 91 7.74 -2.52 11.36
C VAL A 91 7.22 -3.70 10.54
N ASN A 92 7.05 -3.52 9.22
CA ASN A 92 6.57 -4.58 8.32
C ASN A 92 7.68 -5.14 7.40
N GLY A 93 8.70 -4.33 7.12
CA GLY A 93 9.77 -4.66 6.19
C GLY A 93 9.29 -4.91 4.77
N PHE A 94 10.03 -5.75 4.04
CA PHE A 94 9.71 -6.10 2.66
C PHE A 94 8.59 -7.14 2.58
N ARG A 95 7.37 -6.66 2.35
CA ARG A 95 6.19 -7.47 2.10
C ARG A 95 5.19 -6.69 1.26
N ALA A 96 4.25 -7.38 0.63
CA ALA A 96 3.12 -6.72 0.00
C ALA A 96 2.36 -5.89 1.04
N ASN A 97 2.14 -4.61 0.72
CA ASN A 97 1.31 -3.72 1.53
C ASN A 97 -0.17 -4.12 1.43
N HIS A 98 -0.63 -4.40 0.21
CA HIS A 98 -1.94 -4.93 -0.09
C HIS A 98 -1.90 -5.74 -1.39
N PHE A 99 -2.99 -6.47 -1.62
CA PHE A 99 -3.34 -7.00 -2.93
C PHE A 99 -4.67 -6.39 -3.36
N THR A 100 -4.84 -6.23 -4.67
CA THR A 100 -6.08 -5.71 -5.27
C THR A 100 -6.81 -6.83 -6.00
N VAL A 101 -8.06 -7.08 -5.62
CA VAL A 101 -8.96 -7.97 -6.35
C VAL A 101 -9.53 -7.22 -7.56
N SER A 102 -9.41 -7.82 -8.74
CA SER A 102 -10.01 -7.26 -9.95
C SER A 102 -11.49 -7.64 -10.04
N ILE A 103 -12.36 -6.64 -9.86
CA ILE A 103 -13.82 -6.83 -9.97
C ILE A 103 -14.21 -7.22 -11.39
N ASN A 104 -13.44 -6.79 -12.39
CA ASN A 104 -13.63 -7.19 -13.78
C ASN A 104 -13.59 -8.71 -14.00
N ASN A 105 -12.91 -9.45 -13.12
CA ASN A 105 -12.69 -10.89 -13.26
C ASN A 105 -13.54 -11.71 -12.25
N LEU A 106 -14.51 -11.09 -11.57
CA LEU A 106 -15.43 -11.80 -10.70
C LEU A 106 -16.68 -12.23 -11.49
N ASP A 107 -17.08 -13.49 -11.33
CA ASP A 107 -18.25 -14.02 -12.05
C ASP A 107 -19.58 -13.48 -11.51
N ASN A 108 -19.68 -13.32 -10.19
CA ASN A 108 -20.94 -13.01 -9.50
C ASN A 108 -21.10 -11.53 -9.10
N TYR A 109 -20.11 -10.70 -9.37
CA TYR A 109 -20.10 -9.29 -8.96
C TYR A 109 -19.61 -8.40 -10.09
N THR A 110 -20.48 -7.49 -10.55
CA THR A 110 -20.20 -6.65 -11.72
C THR A 110 -19.88 -5.20 -11.36
N SER A 111 -20.21 -4.75 -10.14
CA SER A 111 -20.01 -3.37 -9.68
C SER A 111 -19.26 -3.31 -8.35
N ILE A 112 -18.58 -2.20 -8.09
CA ILE A 112 -17.84 -2.00 -6.84
C ILE A 112 -18.75 -1.86 -5.62
N GLU A 113 -19.95 -1.31 -5.79
CA GLU A 113 -20.97 -1.22 -4.75
C GLU A 113 -21.41 -2.61 -4.29
N SER A 114 -21.62 -3.55 -5.23
CA SER A 114 -22.03 -4.92 -4.91
C SER A 114 -20.97 -5.67 -4.10
N VAL A 115 -19.69 -5.44 -4.41
CA VAL A 115 -18.56 -5.98 -3.65
C VAL A 115 -18.46 -5.31 -2.28
N ASN A 116 -18.58 -3.98 -2.22
CA ASN A 116 -18.58 -3.23 -0.96
C ASN A 116 -19.70 -3.70 -0.02
N GLN A 117 -20.90 -3.94 -0.55
CA GLN A 117 -22.02 -4.44 0.24
C GLN A 117 -21.74 -5.85 0.78
N LEU A 118 -21.22 -6.76 -0.06
CA LEU A 118 -20.80 -8.10 0.40
C LEU A 118 -19.80 -8.02 1.56
N LEU A 119 -18.79 -7.14 1.45
CA LEU A 119 -17.78 -6.98 2.48
C LEU A 119 -18.41 -6.50 3.79
N LYS A 120 -19.31 -5.51 3.73
CA LYS A 120 -20.03 -5.00 4.89
C LYS A 120 -20.93 -6.05 5.53
N ASP A 121 -21.65 -6.83 4.72
CA ASP A 121 -22.52 -7.92 5.19
C ASP A 121 -21.73 -9.02 5.92
N ASN A 122 -20.44 -9.18 5.59
CA ASN A 122 -19.51 -10.11 6.25
C ASN A 122 -18.70 -9.46 7.38
N GLY A 123 -19.05 -8.25 7.81
CA GLY A 123 -18.45 -7.58 8.97
C GLY A 123 -17.13 -6.86 8.71
N PHE A 124 -16.70 -6.72 7.45
CA PHE A 124 -15.53 -5.90 7.12
C PHE A 124 -15.89 -4.41 7.12
N LYS A 125 -14.98 -3.60 7.66
CA LYS A 125 -15.08 -2.13 7.61
C LYS A 125 -14.34 -1.63 6.37
N LEU A 126 -15.00 -0.80 5.56
CA LEU A 126 -14.38 -0.16 4.40
C LEU A 126 -13.63 1.11 4.82
N ASN A 127 -12.60 1.46 4.06
CA ASN A 127 -11.97 2.77 4.13
C ASN A 127 -12.92 3.81 3.52
N ASP A 128 -13.41 4.71 4.37
CA ASP A 128 -14.36 5.77 4.07
C ASP A 128 -13.71 7.15 3.87
N SER A 129 -12.38 7.28 4.00
CA SER A 129 -11.70 8.55 3.74
C SER A 129 -11.86 8.95 2.27
N GLY A 130 -12.47 10.11 2.01
CA GLY A 130 -12.83 10.54 0.65
C GLY A 130 -14.00 9.76 0.01
N GLY A 131 -14.79 9.03 0.81
CA GLY A 131 -15.88 8.15 0.35
C GLY A 131 -15.46 6.68 0.25
N GLU A 132 -16.40 5.72 0.31
CA GLU A 132 -16.07 4.27 0.21
C GLU A 132 -15.50 3.87 -1.16
N ILE A 133 -15.87 4.59 -2.21
CA ILE A 133 -15.42 4.39 -3.59
C ILE A 133 -14.63 5.62 -4.01
N LYS A 134 -13.40 5.39 -4.47
CA LYS A 134 -12.48 6.40 -5.00
C LYS A 134 -12.40 6.26 -6.51
N GLY A 135 -12.47 7.39 -7.20
CA GLY A 135 -12.52 7.43 -8.66
C GLY A 135 -13.94 7.30 -9.20
N THR A 136 -14.09 7.40 -10.51
CA THR A 136 -15.38 7.27 -11.21
C THR A 136 -15.23 6.47 -12.52
N PRO A 137 -16.34 6.04 -13.14
CA PRO A 137 -16.29 5.42 -14.46
C PRO A 137 -15.67 6.32 -15.54
N GLU A 138 -15.87 7.64 -15.45
CA GLU A 138 -15.28 8.63 -16.38
C GLU A 138 -13.77 8.74 -16.22
N GLU A 139 -13.26 8.52 -15.01
CA GLU A 139 -11.81 8.41 -14.75
C GLU A 139 -11.25 7.01 -15.08
N LEU A 140 -12.11 6.13 -15.58
CA LEU A 140 -11.85 4.75 -16.00
C LEU A 140 -11.41 3.78 -14.89
N LEU A 141 -11.51 4.19 -13.63
CA LEU A 141 -11.07 3.40 -12.48
C LEU A 141 -11.86 3.78 -11.24
N GLU A 142 -12.45 2.77 -10.61
CA GLU A 142 -13.03 2.84 -9.28
C GLU A 142 -12.27 1.89 -8.34
N GLN A 143 -12.03 2.33 -7.12
CA GLN A 143 -11.30 1.59 -6.10
C GLN A 143 -11.97 1.71 -4.73
N SER A 144 -11.92 0.63 -3.96
CA SER A 144 -12.31 0.58 -2.55
C SER A 144 -11.35 -0.33 -1.80
N SER A 145 -11.28 -0.18 -0.48
CA SER A 145 -10.45 -1.03 0.36
C SER A 145 -11.12 -1.31 1.69
N ILE A 146 -10.77 -2.42 2.31
CA ILE A 146 -11.07 -2.63 3.73
C ILE A 146 -10.07 -1.85 4.59
N LYS A 147 -10.46 -1.41 5.78
CA LYS A 147 -9.51 -0.89 6.77
C LYS A 147 -8.54 -2.00 7.16
N ALA A 148 -7.25 -1.67 7.26
CA ALA A 148 -6.25 -2.65 7.66
C ALA A 148 -6.53 -3.15 9.08
N GLY A 149 -6.45 -4.48 9.25
CA GLY A 149 -6.60 -5.09 10.56
C GLY A 149 -5.42 -4.81 11.47
N LEU A 150 -5.63 -4.89 12.78
CA LEU A 150 -4.54 -4.86 13.76
C LEU A 150 -3.78 -6.18 13.74
N VAL A 151 -2.45 -6.07 13.79
CA VAL A 151 -1.54 -7.21 13.89
C VAL A 151 -0.59 -7.00 15.05
N LYS A 152 -0.39 -8.07 15.82
CA LYS A 152 0.57 -8.07 16.93
C LYS A 152 2.00 -8.13 16.38
N ARG A 153 2.81 -7.13 16.70
CA ARG A 153 4.23 -7.04 16.32
C ARG A 153 5.14 -7.05 17.54
N SER A 154 6.38 -7.50 17.33
CA SER A 154 7.42 -7.49 18.35
C SER A 154 8.27 -6.23 18.18
N PHE A 155 8.43 -5.53 19.29
CA PHE A 155 9.30 -4.37 19.46
C PHE A 155 10.33 -4.69 20.55
N LYS A 156 11.36 -3.84 20.68
CA LYS A 156 12.36 -3.97 21.76
C LYS A 156 11.70 -3.90 23.15
N GLU A 157 10.64 -3.11 23.26
CA GLU A 157 9.93 -2.80 24.50
C GLU A 157 8.82 -3.83 24.83
N GLY A 158 8.50 -4.74 23.91
CA GLY A 158 7.44 -5.72 24.10
C GLY A 158 6.64 -5.98 22.82
N SER A 159 5.41 -6.46 22.98
CA SER A 159 4.55 -6.77 21.83
C SER A 159 3.32 -5.89 21.82
N TYR A 160 3.10 -5.21 20.70
CA TYR A 160 2.08 -4.19 20.53
C TYR A 160 1.26 -4.46 19.26
N GLU A 161 0.00 -4.04 19.27
CA GLU A 161 -0.86 -4.08 18.09
C GLU A 161 -0.64 -2.84 17.23
N ILE A 162 -0.44 -3.05 15.94
CA ILE A 162 -0.31 -1.98 14.94
C ILE A 162 -1.12 -2.30 13.71
N THR A 163 -1.38 -1.32 12.85
CA THR A 163 -2.04 -1.55 11.57
C THR A 163 -1.18 -2.42 10.65
N GLY A 164 -1.78 -3.47 10.11
CA GLY A 164 -1.15 -4.42 9.20
C GLY A 164 -1.31 -4.04 7.74
N CYS A 165 -1.75 -5.03 6.95
CA CYS A 165 -2.06 -4.89 5.53
C CYS A 165 -3.58 -4.75 5.35
N TYR A 166 -4.00 -4.33 4.16
CA TYR A 166 -5.41 -4.34 3.75
C TYR A 166 -5.60 -5.10 2.43
N TYR A 167 -6.86 -5.31 2.06
CA TYR A 167 -7.26 -5.74 0.73
C TYR A 167 -7.94 -4.58 0.01
N GLU A 168 -7.60 -4.43 -1.27
CA GLU A 168 -8.21 -3.47 -2.18
C GLU A 168 -9.07 -4.21 -3.21
N PHE A 169 -10.05 -3.51 -3.77
CA PHE A 169 -10.92 -3.96 -4.83
C PHE A 169 -10.96 -2.86 -5.90
N ALA A 170 -10.78 -3.24 -7.16
CA ALA A 170 -10.76 -2.27 -8.25
C ALA A 170 -11.60 -2.72 -9.44
N LYS A 171 -12.38 -1.78 -9.97
CA LYS A 171 -13.09 -1.89 -11.25
C LYS A 171 -12.43 -0.97 -12.25
N ARG A 172 -12.00 -1.53 -13.38
CA ARG A 172 -11.43 -0.78 -14.52
C ARG A 172 -12.42 -0.73 -15.65
N TYR A 173 -12.43 0.38 -16.37
CA TYR A 173 -13.29 0.61 -17.53
C TYR A 173 -12.45 0.64 -18.81
N PRO A 174 -13.04 0.28 -19.96
CA PRO A 174 -12.37 0.41 -21.25
C PRO A 174 -12.10 1.88 -21.58
N ASP A 175 -10.92 2.16 -22.12
CA ASP A 175 -10.56 3.44 -22.73
C ASP A 175 -11.20 3.61 -24.12
N GLU A 176 -10.83 4.68 -24.83
CA GLU A 176 -11.34 4.99 -26.17
C GLU A 176 -11.04 3.89 -27.20
N ASP A 177 -9.99 3.08 -26.98
CA ASP A 177 -9.60 1.95 -27.83
C ASP A 177 -10.27 0.63 -27.40
N GLY A 178 -11.15 0.67 -26.38
CA GLY A 178 -11.81 -0.51 -25.82
C GLY A 178 -10.93 -1.34 -24.88
N LYS A 179 -9.72 -0.87 -24.52
CA LYS A 179 -8.80 -1.58 -23.63
C LYS A 179 -9.02 -1.15 -22.19
N LEU A 180 -8.98 -2.09 -21.25
CA LEU A 180 -9.10 -1.73 -19.83
C LEU A 180 -7.98 -0.78 -19.41
N TYR A 181 -8.36 0.38 -18.87
CA TYR A 181 -7.43 1.37 -18.33
C TYR A 181 -6.43 0.70 -17.40
N SER A 182 -5.13 0.91 -17.64
CA SER A 182 -4.06 0.15 -16.97
C SER A 182 -3.31 0.96 -15.90
N GLY A 183 -3.55 2.27 -15.85
CA GLY A 183 -2.87 3.18 -14.93
C GLY A 183 -3.43 3.18 -13.51
N PHE A 184 -2.98 4.18 -12.75
CA PHE A 184 -3.42 4.50 -11.41
C PHE A 184 -3.74 6.00 -11.38
N ILE A 185 -4.77 6.39 -10.62
CA ILE A 185 -5.12 7.79 -10.43
C ILE A 185 -4.44 8.25 -9.14
N ALA A 186 -3.51 9.19 -9.23
CA ALA A 186 -2.71 9.63 -8.08
C ALA A 186 -3.59 10.14 -6.92
N LYS A 187 -4.69 10.87 -7.22
CA LYS A 187 -5.64 11.34 -6.21
C LYS A 187 -6.34 10.18 -5.49
N SER A 188 -6.77 9.15 -6.21
CA SER A 188 -7.39 7.96 -5.62
C SER A 188 -6.39 7.16 -4.79
N ALA A 189 -5.17 6.98 -5.31
CA ALA A 189 -4.09 6.27 -4.62
C ALA A 189 -3.67 6.97 -3.31
N ASP A 190 -3.69 8.32 -3.28
CA ASP A 190 -3.39 9.09 -2.07
C ASP A 190 -4.33 8.72 -0.90
N LYS A 191 -5.63 8.60 -1.17
CA LYS A 191 -6.65 8.21 -0.17
C LYS A 191 -6.63 6.74 0.19
N ILE A 192 -6.10 5.90 -0.68
CA ILE A 192 -5.96 4.47 -0.40
C ILE A 192 -4.78 4.19 0.54
N PHE A 193 -3.70 4.99 0.49
CA PHE A 193 -2.63 4.90 1.49
C PHE A 193 -3.14 5.09 2.92
N GLU A 194 -4.24 5.83 3.10
CA GLU A 194 -4.86 6.05 4.40
C GLU A 194 -5.58 4.80 4.96
N SER A 195 -5.62 3.68 4.21
CA SER A 195 -6.21 2.41 4.70
C SER A 195 -5.39 1.78 5.82
N THR A 196 -4.13 2.20 6.01
CA THR A 196 -3.27 1.82 7.14
C THR A 196 -3.25 2.84 8.27
N ASP A 197 -3.92 3.97 8.10
CA ASP A 197 -3.92 5.04 9.10
C ASP A 197 -4.74 4.58 10.31
N ALA A 198 -4.11 4.59 11.48
CA ALA A 198 -4.74 4.15 12.74
C ALA A 198 -5.48 5.30 13.45
N SER A 199 -6.17 6.16 12.69
CA SER A 199 -7.02 7.21 13.25
C SER A 199 -8.18 6.63 14.06
#